data_AF-A4FXI6-F1
#
_entry.id   AF-A4FXI6-F1
#
_cell.length_a   1.000
_cell.length_b   1.000
_cell.length_c   1.000
_cell.angle_alpha   90.00
_cell.angle_beta   90.00
_cell.angle_gamma   90.00
#
_symmetry.space_group_name_H-M   'P 1'
#
loop_
_entity.id
_entity.type
_entity.pdbx_description
1 polymer ?
#
loop_
_entity_poly.entity_id
_entity_poly.type
_entity_poly.pdbx_seq_one_letter_code
_entity_poly.pdbx_strand_id
1 'polypeptide(L)'
;MRIILDKIRKTIENNNENGRNILDNDKITLELGKLDNKVNGISKELKEHSKYFKDLDEGLPEYFEDIKNNTKKIQELGNTLDKILKYIEQEQKVKEQQDLKIKELEDRIKDLEHVNKNWTVVKTWMDNRKNNEKISSEKIKVMESKFNGIEKYINTERYKKTIKRETDNEQVLSILKNGRSQPKDLVKNFKGGTKALYDTLKRLEKTSVIIRKKDGKQVFYELKQK
;
A
#
# COMPACT_ATOMS: atom_id res chain seq x y z
N MET A 1 -72.79 73.22 -17.77
CA MET A 1 -73.61 73.32 -19.00
C MET A 1 -74.77 74.32 -18.86
N ARG A 2 -75.66 74.19 -17.86
CA ARG A 2 -76.74 75.18 -17.58
C ARG A 2 -76.27 76.64 -17.49
N ILE A 3 -75.16 76.91 -16.81
CA ILE A 3 -74.65 78.28 -16.59
C ILE A 3 -74.14 78.94 -17.89
N ILE A 4 -73.54 78.16 -18.80
CA ILE A 4 -73.04 78.68 -20.08
C ILE A 4 -74.21 78.93 -21.04
N LEU A 5 -75.17 78.00 -21.09
CA LEU A 5 -76.40 78.17 -21.86
C LEU A 5 -77.25 79.35 -21.37
N ASP A 6 -77.35 79.57 -20.05
CA ASP A 6 -78.05 80.71 -19.46
C ASP A 6 -77.34 82.05 -19.78
N LYS A 7 -76.01 82.07 -19.79
CA LYS A 7 -75.26 83.27 -20.20
C LYS A 7 -75.45 83.57 -21.69
N ILE A 8 -75.45 82.54 -22.55
CA ILE A 8 -75.71 82.69 -23.98
C ILE A 8 -77.15 83.19 -24.21
N ARG A 9 -78.14 82.60 -23.52
CA ARG A 9 -79.55 83.00 -23.60
C ARG A 9 -79.76 84.46 -23.20
N LYS A 10 -79.18 84.90 -22.08
CA LYS A 10 -79.25 86.31 -21.63
C LYS A 10 -78.56 87.28 -22.59
N THR A 11 -77.48 86.86 -23.24
CA THR A 11 -76.78 87.70 -24.22
C THR A 11 -77.60 87.84 -25.51
N ILE A 12 -78.35 86.81 -25.91
CA ILE A 12 -79.28 86.85 -27.04
C ILE A 12 -80.49 87.74 -26.71
N GLU A 13 -81.07 87.59 -25.51
CA GLU A 13 -82.20 88.42 -25.05
C GLU A 13 -81.83 89.91 -25.02
N ASN A 14 -80.67 90.27 -24.49
CA ASN A 14 -80.20 91.66 -24.44
C ASN A 14 -79.90 92.28 -25.83
N ASN A 15 -79.57 91.48 -26.84
CA ASN A 15 -79.30 91.98 -28.18
C ASN A 15 -80.58 92.26 -28.99
N ASN A 16 -81.70 91.61 -28.66
CA ASN A 16 -83.00 91.86 -29.30
C ASN A 16 -83.63 93.21 -28.89
N GLU A 17 -83.33 93.73 -27.70
CA GLU A 17 -83.88 95.02 -27.23
C GLU A 17 -83.23 96.25 -27.89
N ASN A 18 -82.03 96.11 -28.48
CA ASN A 18 -81.24 97.24 -29.00
C ASN A 18 -81.31 97.45 -30.53
N GLY A 19 -82.28 96.86 -31.24
CA GLY A 19 -82.62 97.24 -32.61
C GLY A 19 -81.53 97.11 -33.70
N ARG A 20 -80.37 96.52 -33.41
CA ARG A 20 -79.36 96.12 -34.41
C ARG A 20 -79.60 94.68 -34.81
N ASN A 21 -80.49 94.48 -35.77
CA ASN A 21 -80.68 93.17 -36.38
C ASN A 21 -79.51 92.87 -37.34
N ILE A 22 -78.46 92.23 -36.82
CA ILE A 22 -77.54 91.40 -37.60
C ILE A 22 -77.34 90.10 -36.81
N LEU A 23 -78.40 89.31 -36.70
CA LEU A 23 -78.32 87.90 -36.35
C LEU A 23 -78.65 87.11 -37.62
N ASP A 24 -77.63 86.63 -38.33
CA ASP A 24 -77.80 85.46 -39.20
C ASP A 24 -78.14 84.30 -38.26
N ASN A 25 -79.42 84.16 -37.93
CA ASN A 25 -79.94 83.10 -37.07
C ASN A 25 -79.50 81.71 -37.58
N ASP A 26 -79.29 81.58 -38.88
CA ASP A 26 -78.74 80.38 -39.52
C ASP A 26 -77.30 80.07 -39.09
N LYS A 27 -76.45 81.10 -38.96
CA LYS A 27 -75.05 80.94 -38.53
C LYS A 27 -74.96 80.52 -37.06
N ILE A 28 -75.82 81.09 -36.21
CA ILE A 28 -75.90 80.72 -34.79
C ILE A 28 -76.41 79.29 -34.63
N THR A 29 -77.46 78.94 -35.37
CA THR A 29 -78.02 77.58 -35.36
C THR A 29 -76.97 76.55 -35.81
N LEU A 30 -76.18 76.89 -36.83
CA LEU A 30 -75.11 76.03 -37.34
C LEU A 30 -73.96 75.85 -36.35
N GLU A 31 -73.53 76.92 -35.66
CA GLU A 31 -72.50 76.82 -34.60
C GLU A 31 -73.01 76.07 -33.36
N LEU A 32 -74.27 76.24 -32.97
CA LEU A 32 -74.89 75.44 -31.91
C LEU A 32 -74.96 73.96 -32.28
N GLY A 33 -75.30 73.63 -33.53
CA GLY A 33 -75.28 72.25 -34.03
C GLY A 33 -73.87 71.63 -34.02
N LYS A 34 -72.83 72.40 -34.37
CA LYS A 34 -71.42 71.95 -34.25
C LYS A 34 -71.03 71.71 -32.79
N LEU A 35 -71.46 72.58 -31.88
CA LEU A 35 -71.21 72.43 -30.45
C LEU A 35 -71.90 71.19 -29.89
N ASP A 36 -73.17 70.95 -30.25
CA ASP A 36 -73.92 69.77 -29.82
C ASP A 36 -73.23 68.47 -30.29
N ASN A 37 -72.81 68.42 -31.56
CA ASN A 37 -72.06 67.28 -32.09
C ASN A 37 -70.73 67.05 -31.36
N LYS A 38 -70.00 68.11 -31.02
CA LYS A 38 -68.76 68.00 -30.23
C LYS A 38 -69.04 67.46 -28.82
N VAL A 39 -70.10 67.96 -28.18
CA VAL A 39 -70.52 67.49 -26.84
C VAL A 39 -70.92 66.02 -26.88
N ASN A 40 -71.64 65.59 -27.92
CA ASN A 40 -72.02 64.18 -28.12
C ASN A 40 -70.79 63.29 -28.36
N GLY A 41 -69.80 63.77 -29.12
CA GLY A 41 -68.50 63.09 -29.29
C GLY A 41 -67.77 62.89 -27.96
N ILE A 42 -67.61 63.96 -27.17
CA ILE A 42 -66.97 63.92 -25.85
C ILE A 42 -67.72 62.97 -24.91
N SER A 43 -69.06 62.99 -24.93
CA SER A 43 -69.89 62.11 -24.10
C SER A 43 -69.68 60.63 -24.44
N LYS A 44 -69.50 60.30 -25.73
CA LYS A 44 -69.21 58.93 -26.18
C LYS A 44 -67.81 58.48 -25.73
N GLU A 45 -66.79 59.29 -25.95
CA GLU A 45 -65.41 59.00 -25.52
C GLU A 45 -65.33 58.80 -24.00
N LEU A 46 -66.04 59.63 -23.23
CA LEU A 46 -66.04 59.51 -21.77
C LEU A 46 -66.66 58.19 -21.29
N LYS A 47 -67.70 57.70 -21.98
CA LYS A 47 -68.28 56.37 -21.68
C LYS A 47 -67.31 55.23 -22.03
N GLU A 48 -66.62 55.32 -23.16
CA GLU A 48 -65.63 54.33 -23.57
C GLU A 48 -64.44 54.28 -22.59
N HIS A 49 -63.90 55.43 -22.21
CA HIS A 49 -62.86 55.52 -21.17
C HIS A 49 -63.35 55.00 -19.82
N SER A 50 -64.58 55.34 -19.42
CA SER A 50 -65.14 54.83 -18.16
C SER A 50 -65.25 53.31 -18.14
N LYS A 51 -65.59 52.68 -19.27
CA LYS A 51 -65.60 51.22 -19.39
C LYS A 51 -64.19 50.65 -19.27
N TYR A 52 -63.23 51.23 -20.00
CA TYR A 52 -61.83 50.82 -19.94
C TYR A 52 -61.25 50.90 -18.52
N PHE A 53 -61.55 51.97 -17.78
CA PHE A 53 -61.12 52.08 -16.38
C PHE A 53 -61.75 51.01 -15.49
N LYS A 54 -63.01 50.63 -15.72
CA LYS A 54 -63.67 49.56 -14.98
C LYS A 54 -63.04 48.20 -15.26
N ASP A 55 -62.76 47.91 -16.53
CA ASP A 55 -62.11 46.66 -16.94
C ASP A 55 -60.69 46.55 -16.33
N LEU A 56 -59.96 47.68 -16.25
CA LEU A 56 -58.66 47.74 -15.55
C LEU A 56 -58.79 47.51 -14.04
N ASP A 57 -59.77 48.14 -13.40
CA ASP A 57 -60.01 48.01 -11.96
C ASP A 57 -60.40 46.58 -11.57
N GLU A 58 -61.13 45.88 -12.43
CA GLU A 58 -61.49 44.47 -12.26
C GLU A 58 -60.32 43.50 -12.51
N GLY A 59 -59.37 43.84 -13.39
CA GLY A 59 -58.20 43.02 -13.69
C GLY A 59 -57.04 43.17 -12.71
N LEU A 60 -56.89 44.33 -12.06
CA LEU A 60 -55.82 44.60 -11.08
C LEU A 60 -55.74 43.57 -9.93
N PRO A 61 -56.84 43.14 -9.30
CA PRO A 61 -56.82 42.12 -8.25
C PRO A 61 -56.18 40.80 -8.66
N GLU A 62 -56.42 40.33 -9.89
CA GLU A 62 -55.83 39.08 -10.41
C GLU A 62 -54.30 39.21 -10.49
N TYR A 63 -53.81 40.31 -11.06
CA TYR A 63 -52.38 40.62 -11.10
C TYR A 63 -51.74 40.67 -9.71
N PHE A 64 -52.41 41.25 -8.71
CA PHE A 64 -51.89 41.29 -7.35
C PHE A 64 -51.84 39.90 -6.69
N GLU A 65 -52.83 39.06 -6.91
CA GLU A 65 -52.81 37.68 -6.38
C GLU A 65 -51.73 36.84 -7.06
N ASP A 66 -51.49 37.03 -8.36
CA ASP A 66 -50.39 36.38 -9.08
C ASP A 66 -49.01 36.78 -8.54
N ILE A 67 -48.79 38.08 -8.28
CA ILE A 67 -47.54 38.56 -7.68
C ILE A 67 -47.32 37.92 -6.31
N LYS A 68 -48.38 37.85 -5.49
CA LYS A 68 -48.34 37.25 -4.15
C LYS A 68 -48.05 35.75 -4.22
N ASN A 69 -48.68 35.02 -5.15
CA ASN A 69 -48.44 33.60 -5.36
C ASN A 69 -47.00 33.32 -5.83
N ASN A 70 -46.51 34.12 -6.78
CA ASN A 70 -45.12 34.01 -7.25
C ASN A 70 -44.12 34.35 -6.15
N THR A 71 -44.41 35.34 -5.30
CA THR A 71 -43.57 35.68 -4.15
C THR A 71 -43.43 34.50 -3.18
N LYS A 72 -44.55 33.81 -2.87
CA LYS A 72 -44.52 32.60 -2.03
C LYS A 72 -43.67 31.49 -2.65
N LYS A 73 -43.85 31.22 -3.95
CA LYS A 73 -43.06 30.21 -4.67
C LYS A 73 -41.57 30.53 -4.64
N ILE A 74 -41.18 31.79 -4.80
CA ILE A 74 -39.77 32.22 -4.72
C ILE A 74 -39.21 31.94 -3.32
N GLN A 75 -39.97 32.22 -2.26
CA GLN A 75 -39.55 31.93 -0.89
C GLN A 75 -39.39 30.42 -0.63
N GLU A 76 -40.32 29.60 -1.12
CA GLU A 76 -40.24 28.13 -1.02
C GLU A 76 -39.03 27.56 -1.77
N LEU A 77 -38.74 28.08 -2.96
CA LEU A 77 -37.56 27.71 -3.73
C LEU A 77 -36.27 28.13 -3.02
N GLY A 78 -36.24 29.32 -2.41
CA GLY A 78 -35.12 29.77 -1.58
C GLY A 78 -34.84 28.83 -0.41
N ASN A 79 -35.88 28.46 0.35
CA ASN A 79 -35.77 27.50 1.44
C ASN A 79 -35.29 26.12 0.99
N THR A 80 -35.69 25.70 -0.21
CA THR A 80 -35.25 24.42 -0.80
C THR A 80 -33.78 24.49 -1.20
N LEU A 81 -33.35 25.59 -1.81
CA LEU A 81 -31.96 25.82 -2.17
C LEU A 81 -31.05 25.79 -0.94
N ASP A 82 -31.45 26.43 0.16
CA ASP A 82 -30.68 26.42 1.42
C ASP A 82 -30.50 25.00 1.98
N LYS A 83 -31.53 24.16 1.89
CA LYS A 83 -31.44 22.74 2.30
C LYS A 83 -30.46 21.97 1.42
N ILE A 84 -30.52 22.17 0.11
CA ILE A 84 -29.62 21.53 -0.85
C ILE A 84 -28.17 21.95 -0.58
N LEU A 85 -27.92 23.25 -0.34
CA LEU A 85 -26.58 23.75 -0.04
C LEU A 85 -26.00 23.13 1.24
N LYS A 86 -26.80 23.03 2.31
CA LYS A 86 -26.37 22.35 3.55
C LYS A 86 -26.06 20.88 3.33
N TYR A 87 -26.83 20.19 2.49
CA TYR A 87 -26.57 18.80 2.14
C TYR A 87 -25.26 18.63 1.35
N ILE A 88 -25.02 19.50 0.36
CA ILE A 88 -23.77 19.51 -0.41
C ILE A 88 -22.55 19.72 0.52
N GLU A 89 -22.65 20.64 1.48
CA GLU A 89 -21.57 20.89 2.45
C GLU A 89 -21.29 19.65 3.34
N GLN A 90 -22.34 18.92 3.73
CA GLN A 90 -22.19 17.67 4.48
C GLN A 90 -21.49 16.58 3.65
N GLU A 91 -21.91 16.39 2.40
CA GLU A 91 -21.30 15.42 1.48
C GLU A 91 -19.82 15.76 1.21
N GLN A 92 -19.47 17.04 1.09
CA GLN A 92 -18.07 17.46 0.96
C GLN A 92 -17.23 17.06 2.18
N LYS A 93 -17.72 17.27 3.40
CA LYS A 93 -17.03 16.84 4.63
C LYS A 93 -16.86 15.33 4.70
N VAL A 94 -17.87 14.57 4.29
CA VAL A 94 -17.78 13.10 4.21
C VAL A 94 -16.72 12.66 3.21
N LYS A 95 -16.67 13.30 2.04
CA LYS A 95 -15.66 13.03 1.01
C LYS A 95 -14.24 13.28 1.54
N GLU A 96 -14.01 14.42 2.19
CA GLU A 96 -12.70 14.74 2.78
C GLU A 96 -12.24 13.69 3.81
N GLN A 97 -13.16 13.19 4.64
CA GLN A 97 -12.86 12.10 5.58
C GLN A 97 -12.51 10.79 4.88
N GLN A 98 -13.21 10.46 3.79
CA GLN A 98 -12.91 9.28 2.98
C GLN A 98 -11.54 9.38 2.30
N ASP A 99 -11.20 10.56 1.76
CA ASP A 99 -9.90 10.81 1.13
C ASP A 99 -8.73 10.63 2.13
N LEU A 100 -8.90 11.08 3.39
CA LEU A 100 -7.93 10.83 4.46
C LEU A 100 -7.78 9.34 4.77
N LYS A 101 -8.89 8.60 4.84
CA LYS A 101 -8.88 7.17 5.11
C LYS A 101 -8.22 6.38 3.97
N ILE A 102 -8.40 6.80 2.72
CA ILE A 102 -7.72 6.22 1.56
C ILE A 102 -6.20 6.37 1.70
N LYS A 103 -5.71 7.58 2.03
CA LYS A 103 -4.27 7.81 2.25
C LYS A 103 -3.70 6.93 3.36
N GLU A 104 -4.41 6.79 4.48
CA GLU A 104 -3.98 5.90 5.58
C GLU A 104 -3.87 4.43 5.11
N LEU A 105 -4.83 3.97 4.30
CA LEU A 105 -4.80 2.62 3.75
C LEU A 105 -3.65 2.42 2.75
N GLU A 106 -3.37 3.40 1.90
CA GLU A 106 -2.23 3.37 0.98
C GLU A 106 -0.90 3.24 1.72
N ASP A 107 -0.71 3.98 2.81
CA ASP A 107 0.51 3.88 3.62
C ASP A 107 0.61 2.52 4.32
N ARG A 108 -0.49 1.99 4.85
CA ARG A 108 -0.52 0.63 5.42
C ARG A 108 -0.20 -0.46 4.39
N ILE A 109 -0.61 -0.27 3.12
CA ILE A 109 -0.25 -1.19 2.04
C ILE A 109 1.26 -1.17 1.81
N LYS A 110 1.89 0.01 1.76
CA LYS A 110 3.36 0.11 1.62
C LYS A 110 4.10 -0.58 2.77
N ASP A 111 3.62 -0.43 4.00
CA ASP A 111 4.19 -1.11 5.16
C ASP A 111 4.08 -2.63 5.03
N LEU A 112 2.91 -3.14 4.62
CA LEU A 112 2.70 -4.57 4.38
C LEU A 112 3.57 -5.12 3.25
N GLU A 113 3.76 -4.36 2.17
CA GLU A 113 4.69 -4.74 1.10
C GLU A 113 6.13 -4.85 1.60
N HIS A 114 6.55 -3.94 2.48
CA HIS A 114 7.87 -4.00 3.11
C HIS A 114 8.01 -5.24 4.01
N VAL A 115 7.01 -5.51 4.85
CA VAL A 115 6.97 -6.72 5.69
C VAL A 115 7.01 -7.99 4.84
N ASN A 116 6.28 -8.04 3.72
CA ASN A 116 6.25 -9.20 2.83
C ASN A 116 7.61 -9.45 2.15
N LYS A 117 8.31 -8.38 1.74
CA LYS A 117 9.69 -8.48 1.24
C LYS A 117 10.63 -9.07 2.29
N ASN A 118 10.55 -8.58 3.53
CA ASN A 118 11.36 -9.08 4.64
C ASN A 118 11.04 -10.55 4.95
N TRP A 119 9.77 -10.93 4.95
CA TRP A 119 9.34 -12.32 5.14
C TRP A 119 9.89 -13.25 4.05
N THR A 120 9.90 -12.80 2.80
CA THR A 120 10.48 -13.56 1.69
C THR A 120 11.97 -13.82 1.91
N VAL A 121 12.74 -12.81 2.32
CA VAL A 121 14.16 -12.95 2.66
C VAL A 121 14.36 -13.96 3.79
N VAL A 122 13.58 -13.85 4.86
CA VAL A 122 13.65 -14.77 6.01
C VAL A 122 13.33 -16.20 5.60
N LYS A 123 12.32 -16.41 4.74
CA LYS A 123 11.97 -17.73 4.20
C LYS A 123 13.11 -18.33 3.39
N THR A 124 13.70 -17.57 2.46
CA THR A 124 14.86 -18.01 1.69
C THR A 124 16.05 -18.37 2.58
N TRP A 125 16.31 -17.56 3.61
CA TRP A 125 17.38 -17.86 4.57
C TRP A 125 17.12 -19.16 5.34
N MET A 126 15.88 -19.39 5.81
CA MET A 126 15.52 -20.64 6.49
C MET A 126 15.65 -21.87 5.58
N ASP A 127 15.22 -21.76 4.33
CA ASP A 127 15.33 -22.85 3.36
C ASP A 127 16.80 -23.18 3.05
N ASN A 128 17.65 -22.16 2.89
CA ASN A 128 19.10 -22.33 2.72
C ASN A 128 19.75 -22.97 3.95
N ARG A 129 19.33 -22.57 5.17
CA ARG A 129 19.83 -23.17 6.41
C ARG A 129 19.50 -24.66 6.50
N LYS A 130 18.24 -25.05 6.22
CA LYS A 130 17.83 -26.46 6.20
C LYS A 130 18.65 -27.28 5.21
N ASN A 131 18.89 -26.73 4.01
CA ASN A 131 19.73 -27.39 3.01
C ASN A 131 21.18 -27.56 3.49
N ASN A 132 21.76 -26.54 4.13
CA ASN A 132 23.11 -26.62 4.69
C ASN A 132 23.21 -27.63 5.84
N GLU A 133 22.22 -27.68 6.72
CA GLU A 133 22.15 -28.66 7.80
C GLU A 133 22.06 -30.09 7.24
N LYS A 134 21.27 -30.30 6.18
CA LYS A 134 21.19 -31.59 5.48
C LYS A 134 22.55 -32.00 4.89
N ILE A 135 23.21 -31.11 4.14
CA ILE A 135 24.54 -31.37 3.57
C ILE A 135 25.56 -31.69 4.67
N SER A 136 25.53 -30.95 5.78
CA SER A 136 26.41 -31.19 6.92
C SER A 136 26.16 -32.58 7.53
N SER A 137 24.89 -32.95 7.73
CA SER A 137 24.52 -34.26 8.28
C SER A 137 24.96 -35.42 7.38
N GLU A 138 24.86 -35.27 6.06
CA GLU A 138 25.33 -36.28 5.09
C GLU A 138 26.86 -36.40 5.12
N LYS A 139 27.58 -35.28 5.19
CA LYS A 139 29.05 -35.29 5.34
C LYS A 139 29.50 -35.99 6.63
N ILE A 140 28.81 -35.76 7.75
CA ILE A 140 29.10 -36.43 9.02
C ILE A 140 28.90 -37.95 8.89
N LYS A 141 27.77 -38.39 8.33
CA LYS A 141 27.51 -39.83 8.09
C LYS A 141 28.59 -40.47 7.21
N VAL A 142 29.03 -39.78 6.16
CA VAL A 142 30.14 -40.26 5.32
C VAL A 142 31.43 -40.36 6.11
N MET A 143 31.77 -39.37 6.95
CA MET A 143 32.96 -39.43 7.80
C MET A 143 32.89 -40.58 8.81
N GLU A 144 31.76 -40.75 9.49
CA GLU A 144 31.53 -41.88 10.41
C GLU A 144 31.71 -43.23 9.72
N SER A 145 31.18 -43.39 8.51
CA SER A 145 31.35 -44.63 7.74
C SER A 145 32.82 -44.91 7.40
N LYS A 146 33.60 -43.87 7.07
CA LYS A 146 35.05 -43.99 6.81
C LYS A 146 35.82 -44.31 8.09
N PHE A 147 35.52 -43.64 9.21
CA PHE A 147 36.13 -43.94 10.51
C PHE A 147 35.85 -45.38 10.94
N ASN A 148 34.61 -45.84 10.84
CA ASN A 148 34.25 -47.23 11.14
C ASN A 148 34.99 -48.22 10.22
N GLY A 149 35.20 -47.87 8.95
CA GLY A 149 35.99 -48.68 8.01
C GLY A 149 37.46 -48.78 8.42
N ILE A 150 38.07 -47.65 8.80
CA ILE A 150 39.45 -47.60 9.31
C ILE A 150 39.58 -48.39 10.61
N GLU A 151 38.65 -48.21 11.55
CA GLU A 151 38.63 -48.93 12.82
C GLU A 151 38.54 -50.44 12.59
N LYS A 152 37.65 -50.90 11.70
CA LYS A 152 37.57 -52.31 11.29
C LYS A 152 38.89 -52.81 10.70
N TYR A 153 39.52 -52.02 9.83
CA TYR A 153 40.79 -52.38 9.20
C TYR A 153 41.94 -52.50 10.22
N ILE A 154 42.10 -51.53 11.12
CA ILE A 154 43.10 -51.56 12.19
C ILE A 154 42.87 -52.77 13.10
N ASN A 155 41.60 -53.08 13.39
CA ASN A 155 41.23 -54.21 14.22
C ASN A 155 41.39 -55.58 13.54
N THR A 156 41.74 -55.63 12.26
CA THR A 156 42.07 -56.89 11.59
C THR A 156 43.27 -57.56 12.24
N GLU A 157 43.21 -58.89 12.32
CA GLU A 157 44.32 -59.71 12.82
C GLU A 157 45.63 -59.49 12.05
N ARG A 158 45.54 -59.15 10.76
CA ARG A 158 46.71 -58.84 9.94
C ARG A 158 47.42 -57.58 10.44
N TYR A 159 46.68 -56.50 10.68
CA TYR A 159 47.26 -55.23 11.10
C TYR A 159 47.75 -55.28 12.56
N LYS A 160 46.99 -55.92 13.47
CA LYS A 160 47.43 -56.21 14.84
C LYS A 160 48.77 -56.97 14.89
N LYS A 161 48.95 -57.96 14.00
CA LYS A 161 50.23 -58.68 13.88
C LYS A 161 51.36 -57.78 13.38
N THR A 162 51.08 -56.85 12.46
CA THR A 162 52.07 -55.88 11.99
C THR A 162 52.49 -54.93 13.10
N ILE A 163 51.53 -54.31 13.82
CA ILE A 163 51.80 -53.45 14.98
C ILE A 163 52.65 -54.19 16.00
N LYS A 164 52.25 -55.42 16.37
CA LYS A 164 53.01 -56.23 17.33
C LYS A 164 54.46 -56.48 16.87
N ARG A 165 54.67 -56.77 15.58
CA ARG A 165 56.02 -56.95 15.02
C ARG A 165 56.84 -55.66 15.07
N GLU A 166 56.24 -54.52 14.76
CA GLU A 166 56.92 -53.22 14.81
C GLU A 166 57.25 -52.83 16.24
N THR A 167 56.33 -53.00 17.19
CA THR A 167 56.58 -52.80 18.62
C THR A 167 57.70 -53.71 19.12
N ASP A 168 57.71 -54.99 18.72
CA ASP A 168 58.78 -55.92 19.08
C ASP A 168 60.12 -55.47 18.49
N ASN A 169 60.13 -55.00 17.23
CA ASN A 169 61.34 -54.46 16.58
C ASN A 169 61.87 -53.23 17.34
N GLU A 170 61.02 -52.25 17.65
CA GLU A 170 61.39 -51.03 18.37
C GLU A 170 61.95 -51.32 19.76
N GLN A 171 61.33 -52.25 20.50
CA GLN A 171 61.84 -52.69 21.79
C GLN A 171 63.26 -53.25 21.65
N VAL A 172 63.50 -54.17 20.72
CA VAL A 172 64.84 -54.74 20.51
C VAL A 172 65.86 -53.67 20.11
N LEU A 173 65.49 -52.75 19.21
CA LEU A 173 66.36 -51.66 18.80
C LEU A 173 66.68 -50.72 19.98
N SER A 174 65.69 -50.41 20.82
CA SER A 174 65.89 -49.57 22.01
C SER A 174 66.84 -50.19 23.02
N ILE A 175 66.79 -51.51 23.22
CA ILE A 175 67.71 -52.21 24.13
C ILE A 175 69.13 -52.21 23.54
N LEU A 176 69.25 -52.43 22.22
CA LEU A 176 70.54 -52.45 21.52
C LEU A 176 71.16 -51.06 21.31
N LYS A 177 70.42 -49.96 21.49
CA LYS A 177 70.99 -48.59 21.53
C LYS A 177 72.02 -48.43 22.64
N ASN A 178 71.88 -49.20 23.73
CA ASN A 178 72.80 -49.16 24.88
C ASN A 178 74.05 -50.03 24.67
N GLY A 179 74.23 -50.58 23.47
CA GLY A 179 75.43 -51.33 23.08
C GLY A 179 75.17 -52.80 22.78
N ARG A 180 76.27 -53.52 22.54
CA ARG A 180 76.28 -54.93 22.16
C ARG A 180 75.71 -55.80 23.29
N SER A 181 74.71 -56.63 22.98
CA SER A 181 74.01 -57.44 23.99
C SER A 181 73.86 -58.90 23.56
N GLN A 182 73.86 -59.82 24.53
CA GLN A 182 73.55 -61.22 24.28
C GLN A 182 72.03 -61.46 24.24
N PRO A 183 71.54 -62.47 23.49
CA PRO A 183 70.14 -62.86 23.51
C PRO A 183 69.58 -63.08 24.92
N LYS A 184 70.34 -63.70 25.81
CA LYS A 184 69.90 -63.97 27.20
C LYS A 184 69.62 -62.68 27.99
N ASP A 185 70.40 -61.63 27.75
CA ASP A 185 70.23 -60.34 28.43
C ASP A 185 69.16 -59.49 27.74
N LEU A 186 69.01 -59.62 26.43
CA LEU A 186 67.89 -59.04 25.69
C LEU A 186 66.53 -59.60 26.15
N VAL A 187 66.43 -60.91 26.42
CA VAL A 187 65.19 -61.54 26.93
C VAL A 187 64.73 -60.91 28.24
N LYS A 188 65.64 -60.54 29.15
CA LYS A 188 65.28 -59.95 30.46
C LYS A 188 64.52 -58.63 30.33
N ASN A 189 64.84 -57.85 29.29
CA ASN A 189 64.28 -56.53 29.06
C ASN A 189 63.22 -56.51 27.93
N PHE A 190 62.99 -57.63 27.26
CA PHE A 190 62.04 -57.75 26.15
C PHE A 190 60.70 -58.32 26.59
N LYS A 191 59.62 -57.59 26.33
CA LYS A 191 58.27 -57.92 26.86
C LYS A 191 57.54 -59.00 26.06
N GLY A 192 57.96 -59.32 24.83
CA GLY A 192 57.27 -60.25 23.93
C GLY A 192 57.59 -61.75 24.16
N GLY A 193 58.46 -62.08 25.11
CA GLY A 193 58.91 -63.44 25.40
C GLY A 193 59.97 -63.98 24.45
N THR A 194 60.56 -65.13 24.80
CA THR A 194 61.79 -65.65 24.17
C THR A 194 61.62 -65.97 22.68
N LYS A 195 60.51 -66.61 22.29
CA LYS A 195 60.25 -66.99 20.89
C LYS A 195 60.14 -65.76 19.98
N ALA A 196 59.37 -64.75 20.43
CA ALA A 196 59.19 -63.51 19.69
C ALA A 196 60.50 -62.72 19.56
N LEU A 197 61.35 -62.72 20.60
CA LEU A 197 62.66 -62.09 20.55
C LEU A 197 63.53 -62.68 19.44
N TYR A 198 63.66 -64.02 19.38
CA TYR A 198 64.49 -64.66 18.36
C TYR A 198 63.94 -64.45 16.95
N ASP A 199 62.63 -64.49 16.77
CA ASP A 199 62.00 -64.18 15.49
C ASP A 199 62.24 -62.72 15.08
N THR A 200 62.20 -61.79 16.03
CA THR A 200 62.51 -60.36 15.82
C THR A 200 63.98 -60.15 15.46
N LEU A 201 64.92 -60.75 16.20
CA LEU A 201 66.35 -60.67 15.91
C LEU A 201 66.66 -61.20 14.52
N LYS A 202 66.09 -62.35 14.15
CA LYS A 202 66.25 -62.94 12.81
C LYS A 202 65.70 -62.04 11.70
N ARG A 203 64.58 -61.35 11.94
CA ARG A 203 64.02 -60.38 10.98
C ARG A 203 64.93 -59.16 10.83
N LEU A 204 65.35 -58.55 11.95
CA LEU A 204 66.21 -57.37 11.96
C LEU A 204 67.60 -57.66 11.35
N GLU A 205 68.12 -58.87 11.55
CA GLU A 205 69.36 -59.35 10.92
C GLU A 205 69.18 -59.49 9.41
N LYS A 206 68.06 -60.09 8.95
CA LYS A 206 67.73 -60.19 7.52
C LYS A 206 67.57 -58.83 6.84
N THR A 207 66.96 -57.86 7.54
CA THR A 207 66.82 -56.48 7.04
C THR A 207 68.09 -55.64 7.22
N SER A 208 69.20 -56.24 7.68
CA SER A 208 70.49 -55.58 7.90
C SER A 208 70.45 -54.40 8.88
N VAL A 209 69.49 -54.37 9.80
CA VAL A 209 69.36 -53.31 10.82
C VAL A 209 70.27 -53.60 12.02
N ILE A 210 70.48 -54.88 12.31
CA ILE A 210 71.39 -55.36 13.36
C ILE A 210 72.42 -56.33 12.78
N ILE A 211 73.57 -56.43 13.44
CA ILE A 211 74.63 -57.38 13.09
C ILE A 211 74.75 -58.43 14.18
N ARG A 212 74.91 -59.68 13.77
CA ARG A 212 75.24 -60.80 14.65
C ARG A 212 76.75 -61.04 14.66
N LYS A 213 77.40 -60.92 15.81
CA LYS A 213 78.82 -61.22 16.02
C LYS A 213 78.98 -62.42 16.94
N LYS A 214 79.91 -63.32 16.60
CA LYS A 214 80.20 -64.54 17.37
C LYS A 214 81.59 -64.45 17.98
N ASP A 215 81.65 -64.50 19.31
CA ASP A 215 82.91 -64.50 20.07
C ASP A 215 82.99 -65.84 20.81
N GLY A 216 83.77 -66.78 20.27
CA GLY A 216 83.85 -68.15 20.80
C GLY A 216 82.50 -68.89 20.76
N LYS A 217 82.01 -69.33 21.93
CA LYS A 217 80.70 -70.00 22.08
C LYS A 217 79.53 -69.02 22.25
N GLN A 218 79.79 -67.72 22.40
CA GLN A 218 78.77 -66.71 22.67
C GLN A 218 78.37 -65.93 21.41
N VAL A 219 77.11 -65.55 21.34
CA VAL A 219 76.53 -64.79 20.22
C VAL A 219 76.01 -63.47 20.77
N PHE A 220 76.35 -62.39 20.09
CA PHE A 220 75.93 -61.05 20.45
C PHE A 220 75.30 -60.36 19.25
N TYR A 221 74.38 -59.45 19.55
CA TYR A 221 73.72 -58.58 18.58
C TYR A 221 74.05 -57.13 18.90
N GLU A 222 74.24 -56.33 17.86
CA GLU A 222 74.49 -54.88 17.95
C GLU A 222 73.82 -54.16 16.77
N LEU A 223 73.55 -52.88 16.94
CA LEU A 223 73.05 -52.05 15.83
C LEU A 223 74.12 -51.96 14.74
N LYS A 224 73.69 -52.09 13.48
CA LYS A 224 74.58 -51.78 12.35
C LYS A 224 74.86 -50.28 12.37
N GLN A 225 76.12 -49.90 12.58
CA GLN A 225 76.54 -48.52 12.38
C GLN A 225 76.35 -48.18 10.89
N LYS A 226 75.68 -47.05 10.62
CA LYS A 226 75.54 -46.54 9.25
C LYS A 226 76.89 -46.08 8.74
#